data_AF-A0A1U7M6H1-F1
#
_entry.id   AF-A0A1U7M6H1-F1
#
_cell.length_a   1.000
_cell.length_b   1.000
_cell.length_c   1.000
_cell.angle_alpha   90.00
_cell.angle_beta   90.00
_cell.angle_gamma   90.00
#
_symmetry.space_group_name_H-M   'P 1'
#
loop_
_entity.id
_entity.type
_entity.pdbx_description
1 polymer ?
#
loop_
_entity_poly.entity_id
_entity_poly.type
_entity_poly.pdbx_seq_one_letter_code
_entity_poly.pdbx_strand_id
1 'polypeptide(L)'
;MALTSGFFMSVNGDRKYKAGFFARYFASFIGNGVFPNPSNNLQVTANNDMTVTVKAGKAWMNGYILFNDDDYILNINPADGVLNRIDRIVLRHDTVDREIKVLVKQGTFASSPIAPALKRDADAYELALADIAINKGIMSITQANITDLRLNKGLCGIVHGVVDQVDPTAIFNQFESWYKQTKANYDADIAIWTQEKKDAFDLWYTTNVNEFTNRFNNWFSNNTTNWGNEFTNWFDNIKGQLEGDIAANLTAQIIELQSTKANKTELVVVEEGLANHEIKKATQNSYGHIRLSDIPKPYIADDSTGDNYKWGIENGMVYLEKVAE
;
A
#
# COMPACT_ATOMS: atom_id res chain seq x y z
N MET A 1 -52.37 -24.43 52.51
CA MET A 1 -53.36 -25.47 52.11
C MET A 1 -52.69 -26.36 51.08
N ALA A 2 -52.62 -27.68 51.31
CA ALA A 2 -51.75 -28.58 50.53
C ALA A 2 -52.39 -29.12 49.24
N LEU A 3 -53.72 -29.19 49.16
CA LEU A 3 -54.44 -29.71 48.00
C LEU A 3 -55.67 -28.83 47.71
N THR A 4 -55.96 -28.59 46.43
CA THR A 4 -57.14 -27.84 46.00
C THR A 4 -57.64 -28.44 44.69
N SER A 5 -58.92 -28.81 44.63
CA SER A 5 -59.62 -29.32 43.44
C SER A 5 -60.79 -28.40 43.08
N GLY A 6 -61.23 -28.39 41.82
CA GLY A 6 -62.32 -27.53 41.38
C GLY A 6 -62.90 -27.88 40.01
N PHE A 7 -63.75 -26.99 39.50
CA PHE A 7 -64.69 -27.20 38.39
C PHE A 7 -65.77 -28.27 38.64
N PHE A 8 -66.19 -28.43 39.89
CA PHE A 8 -67.39 -29.21 40.23
C PHE A 8 -68.66 -28.36 40.05
N MET A 9 -69.77 -29.02 39.69
CA MET A 9 -71.09 -28.40 39.64
C MET A 9 -71.45 -27.85 41.02
N SER A 10 -72.01 -26.64 41.06
CA SER A 10 -72.51 -26.09 42.32
C SER A 10 -73.86 -26.70 42.67
N VAL A 11 -74.05 -27.01 43.94
CA VAL A 11 -75.33 -27.39 44.53
C VAL A 11 -75.70 -26.30 45.52
N ASN A 12 -76.84 -25.62 45.31
CA ASN A 12 -77.31 -24.53 46.18
C ASN A 12 -76.31 -23.36 46.34
N GLY A 13 -75.45 -23.09 45.35
CA GLY A 13 -74.52 -21.94 45.36
C GLY A 13 -73.28 -22.11 46.26
N ASP A 14 -73.00 -23.33 46.72
CA ASP A 14 -71.87 -23.70 47.58
C ASP A 14 -70.48 -23.49 46.94
N ARG A 15 -70.38 -23.51 45.60
CA ARG A 15 -69.12 -23.39 44.86
C ARG A 15 -68.99 -22.02 44.22
N LYS A 16 -68.07 -21.21 44.76
CA LYS A 16 -67.60 -19.96 44.18
C LYS A 16 -66.09 -20.02 43.97
N TYR A 17 -65.63 -19.75 42.76
CA TYR A 17 -64.20 -19.74 42.43
C TYR A 17 -63.66 -18.31 42.45
N LYS A 18 -62.51 -18.12 43.08
CA LYS A 18 -61.80 -16.82 43.09
C LYS A 18 -61.01 -16.65 41.79
N ALA A 19 -60.73 -15.41 41.40
CA ALA A 19 -59.84 -15.10 40.27
C ALA A 19 -58.50 -15.84 40.35
N GLY A 20 -57.92 -15.95 41.54
CA GLY A 20 -56.68 -16.71 41.75
C GLY A 20 -56.78 -18.22 41.48
N PHE A 21 -57.98 -18.82 41.57
CA PHE A 21 -58.19 -20.21 41.17
C PHE A 21 -58.11 -20.34 39.63
N PHE A 22 -58.74 -19.42 38.91
CA PHE A 22 -58.66 -19.37 37.45
C PHE A 22 -57.24 -19.06 36.98
N ALA A 23 -56.55 -18.10 37.59
CA ALA A 23 -55.16 -17.81 37.26
C ALA A 23 -54.27 -19.05 37.41
N ARG A 24 -54.38 -19.78 38.52
CA ARG A 24 -53.67 -21.05 38.71
C ARG A 24 -54.03 -22.11 37.68
N TYR A 25 -55.30 -22.19 37.29
CA TYR A 25 -55.76 -23.11 36.27
C TYR A 25 -55.16 -22.77 34.90
N PHE A 26 -55.25 -21.52 34.44
CA PHE A 26 -54.66 -21.12 33.16
C PHE A 26 -53.12 -21.20 33.16
N ALA A 27 -52.47 -20.91 34.29
CA ALA A 27 -51.02 -21.06 34.44
C ALA A 27 -50.55 -22.53 34.31
N SER A 28 -51.43 -23.52 34.42
CA SER A 28 -51.05 -24.92 34.23
C SER A 28 -50.83 -25.29 32.77
N PHE A 29 -51.32 -24.49 31.82
CA PHE A 29 -51.22 -24.79 30.39
C PHE A 29 -50.81 -23.60 29.51
N ILE A 30 -50.71 -22.38 30.06
CA ILE A 30 -50.18 -21.20 29.35
C ILE A 30 -48.91 -20.73 30.09
N GLY A 31 -47.78 -20.77 29.40
CA GLY A 31 -46.49 -20.30 29.92
C GLY A 31 -46.41 -18.79 30.07
N ASN A 32 -45.50 -18.33 30.92
CA ASN A 32 -45.21 -16.90 31.08
C ASN A 32 -44.47 -16.35 29.85
N GLY A 33 -44.82 -15.16 29.41
CA GLY A 33 -44.14 -14.50 28.31
C GLY A 33 -44.94 -13.42 27.62
N VAL A 34 -44.43 -12.98 26.48
CA VAL A 34 -45.10 -12.09 25.54
C VAL A 34 -45.66 -12.92 24.38
N PHE A 35 -46.85 -12.58 23.88
CA PHE A 35 -47.40 -13.30 22.72
C PHE A 35 -46.53 -13.05 21.47
N PRO A 36 -46.30 -14.06 20.61
CA PRO A 36 -45.42 -13.91 19.46
C PRO A 36 -46.06 -13.14 18.30
N ASN A 37 -47.39 -13.03 18.28
CA ASN A 37 -48.15 -12.43 17.20
C ASN A 37 -48.99 -11.24 17.71
N PRO A 38 -48.98 -10.10 17.01
CA PRO A 38 -48.10 -9.76 15.88
C PRO A 38 -46.61 -9.73 16.28
N SER A 39 -45.67 -9.76 15.33
CA SER A 39 -44.23 -9.84 15.64
C SER A 39 -43.70 -8.65 16.47
N ASN A 40 -44.36 -7.51 16.36
CA ASN A 40 -44.09 -6.29 17.13
C ASN A 40 -44.81 -6.25 18.49
N ASN A 41 -45.47 -7.35 18.91
CA ASN A 41 -46.24 -7.42 20.16
C ASN A 41 -45.37 -7.06 21.38
N LEU A 42 -45.74 -5.97 22.07
CA LEU A 42 -44.99 -5.38 23.19
C LEU A 42 -43.50 -5.12 22.88
N GLN A 43 -43.17 -4.87 21.61
CA GLN A 43 -41.82 -4.51 21.20
C GLN A 43 -41.46 -3.12 21.72
N VAL A 44 -40.25 -2.96 22.24
CA VAL A 44 -39.69 -1.66 22.63
C VAL A 44 -38.99 -1.04 21.42
N THR A 45 -39.39 0.18 21.08
CA THR A 45 -38.86 0.94 19.94
C THR A 45 -38.37 2.30 20.40
N ALA A 46 -37.29 2.78 19.79
CA ALA A 46 -36.72 4.09 20.09
C ALA A 46 -37.50 5.22 19.38
N ASN A 47 -37.65 6.36 20.05
CA ASN A 47 -38.25 7.58 19.48
C ASN A 47 -37.20 8.62 19.04
N ASN A 48 -35.90 8.30 19.17
CA ASN A 48 -34.78 9.21 18.93
C ASN A 48 -34.76 10.46 19.83
N ASP A 49 -35.36 10.35 21.02
CA ASP A 49 -35.29 11.29 22.13
C ASP A 49 -35.02 10.49 23.42
N MET A 50 -35.20 11.08 24.61
CA MET A 50 -35.06 10.38 25.89
C MET A 50 -36.31 9.56 26.27
N THR A 51 -37.09 9.10 25.27
CA THR A 51 -38.25 8.24 25.47
C THR A 51 -38.17 6.97 24.62
N VAL A 52 -38.89 5.94 25.07
CA VAL A 52 -39.07 4.70 24.32
C VAL A 52 -40.55 4.36 24.24
N THR A 53 -40.96 3.76 23.13
CA THR A 53 -42.34 3.33 22.91
C THR A 53 -42.44 1.83 23.02
N VAL A 54 -43.31 1.34 23.89
CA VAL A 54 -43.74 -0.05 23.94
C VAL A 54 -44.98 -0.21 23.08
N LYS A 55 -44.87 -0.97 22.00
CA LYS A 55 -45.96 -1.18 21.04
C LYS A 55 -47.16 -1.89 21.67
N ALA A 56 -48.33 -1.70 21.07
CA ALA A 56 -49.53 -2.46 21.42
C ALA A 56 -49.25 -3.97 21.43
N GLY A 57 -49.89 -4.68 22.35
CA GLY A 57 -49.71 -6.12 22.48
C GLY A 57 -50.24 -6.74 23.76
N LYS A 58 -49.93 -8.01 23.95
CA LYS A 58 -50.42 -8.84 25.04
C LYS A 58 -49.27 -9.61 25.70
N ALA A 59 -49.38 -9.81 27.01
CA ALA A 59 -48.49 -10.68 27.76
C ALA A 59 -49.27 -11.56 28.73
N TRP A 60 -48.69 -12.69 29.08
CA TRP A 60 -49.24 -13.64 30.03
C TRP A 60 -48.26 -13.87 31.16
N MET A 61 -48.70 -13.69 32.41
CA MET A 61 -47.86 -13.84 33.59
C MET A 61 -48.64 -14.48 34.74
N ASN A 62 -48.21 -15.67 35.15
CA ASN A 62 -48.77 -16.45 36.27
C ASN A 62 -50.30 -16.62 36.22
N GLY A 63 -50.86 -16.77 35.01
CA GLY A 63 -52.30 -16.92 34.81
C GLY A 63 -53.09 -15.62 34.66
N TYR A 64 -52.41 -14.48 34.67
CA TYR A 64 -52.97 -13.16 34.44
C TYR A 64 -52.52 -12.62 33.09
N ILE A 65 -53.35 -11.79 32.47
CA ILE A 65 -53.12 -11.23 31.14
C ILE A 65 -52.97 -9.71 31.21
N LEU A 66 -52.04 -9.18 30.42
CA LEU A 66 -51.93 -7.76 30.11
C LEU A 66 -52.43 -7.54 28.68
N PHE A 67 -53.22 -6.48 28.51
CA PHE A 67 -53.55 -5.91 27.21
C PHE A 67 -53.02 -4.48 27.17
N ASN A 68 -52.15 -4.21 26.20
CA ASN A 68 -51.77 -2.87 25.80
C ASN A 68 -52.40 -2.63 24.42
N ASP A 69 -53.39 -1.76 24.35
CA ASP A 69 -54.20 -1.51 23.16
C ASP A 69 -53.61 -0.43 22.24
N ASP A 70 -52.68 0.38 22.74
CA ASP A 70 -51.99 1.43 21.96
C ASP A 70 -50.49 1.52 22.32
N ASP A 71 -49.76 2.38 21.62
CA ASP A 71 -48.37 2.69 21.87
C ASP A 71 -48.18 3.37 23.23
N TYR A 72 -47.45 2.70 24.13
CA TYR A 72 -47.21 3.18 25.48
C TYR A 72 -45.82 3.81 25.60
N ILE A 73 -45.78 5.12 25.80
CA ILE A 73 -44.53 5.90 25.84
C ILE A 73 -43.98 5.94 27.28
N LEU A 74 -42.72 5.58 27.42
CA LEU A 74 -41.97 5.61 28.66
C LEU A 74 -40.85 6.64 28.59
N ASN A 75 -40.76 7.49 29.61
CA ASN A 75 -39.66 8.43 29.76
C ASN A 75 -38.44 7.73 30.39
N ILE A 76 -37.25 7.97 29.83
CA ILE A 76 -35.98 7.47 30.34
C ILE A 76 -35.26 8.62 31.04
N ASN A 77 -34.81 8.39 32.27
CA ASN A 77 -34.09 9.41 33.02
C ASN A 77 -32.78 9.78 32.31
N PRO A 78 -32.39 11.07 32.31
CA PRO A 78 -31.19 11.56 31.66
C PRO A 78 -29.92 10.75 31.99
N ALA A 79 -29.00 10.74 31.02
CA ALA A 79 -27.67 10.15 31.17
C ALA A 79 -26.79 10.98 32.11
N ASP A 80 -25.81 10.33 32.73
CA ASP A 80 -24.73 11.02 33.45
C ASP A 80 -23.65 11.47 32.47
N GLY A 81 -22.91 12.54 32.81
CA GLY A 81 -21.85 13.06 31.95
C GLY A 81 -20.59 12.20 31.90
N VAL A 82 -20.42 11.27 32.84
CA VAL A 82 -19.17 10.54 33.08
C VAL A 82 -19.37 9.02 33.00
N LEU A 83 -20.47 8.50 33.55
CA LEU A 83 -20.71 7.07 33.72
C LEU A 83 -21.85 6.54 32.82
N ASN A 84 -21.78 5.24 32.49
CA ASN A 84 -22.82 4.55 31.73
C ASN A 84 -23.85 3.92 32.68
N ARG A 85 -25.03 3.59 32.18
CA ARG A 85 -26.11 2.89 32.90
C ARG A 85 -26.86 1.97 31.96
N ILE A 86 -27.45 0.90 32.46
CA ILE A 86 -28.42 0.10 31.71
C ILE A 86 -29.75 0.13 32.46
N ASP A 87 -30.77 0.64 31.79
CA ASP A 87 -32.15 0.59 32.30
C ASP A 87 -32.86 -0.60 31.65
N ARG A 88 -33.77 -1.24 32.38
CA ARG A 88 -34.52 -2.40 31.89
C ARG A 88 -36.00 -2.09 31.84
N ILE A 89 -36.62 -2.31 30.69
CA ILE A 89 -38.08 -2.24 30.55
C ILE A 89 -38.66 -3.59 30.98
N VAL A 90 -39.48 -3.58 32.03
CA VAL A 90 -40.10 -4.79 32.56
C VAL A 90 -41.62 -4.70 32.55
N LEU A 91 -42.25 -5.85 32.35
CA LEU A 91 -43.63 -6.09 32.78
C LEU A 91 -43.59 -6.58 34.21
N ARG A 92 -44.27 -5.89 35.12
CA ARG A 92 -44.37 -6.28 36.53
C ARG A 92 -45.81 -6.64 36.85
N HIS A 93 -46.02 -7.88 37.27
CA HIS A 93 -47.24 -8.32 37.93
C HIS A 93 -47.08 -8.04 39.41
N ASP A 94 -47.81 -7.05 39.90
CA ASP A 94 -47.80 -6.67 41.31
C ASP A 94 -48.96 -7.37 42.02
N THR A 95 -48.64 -8.20 43.01
CA THR A 95 -49.66 -8.98 43.73
C THR A 95 -50.41 -8.14 44.76
N VAL A 96 -49.85 -6.99 45.17
CA VAL A 96 -50.44 -6.07 46.14
C VAL A 96 -51.45 -5.17 45.45
N ASP A 97 -51.01 -4.48 44.39
CA ASP A 97 -51.86 -3.56 43.61
C ASP A 97 -52.82 -4.30 42.66
N ARG A 98 -52.56 -5.60 42.42
CA ARG A 98 -53.35 -6.50 41.56
C ARG A 98 -53.42 -6.04 40.11
N GLU A 99 -52.30 -5.56 39.59
CA GLU A 99 -52.17 -5.09 38.21
C GLU A 99 -50.91 -5.64 37.55
N ILE A 100 -50.92 -5.67 36.21
CA ILE A 100 -49.69 -5.82 35.42
C ILE A 100 -49.41 -4.46 34.78
N LYS A 101 -48.22 -3.92 35.02
CA LYS A 101 -47.79 -2.64 34.47
C LYS A 101 -46.45 -2.74 33.77
N VAL A 102 -46.26 -1.90 32.75
CA VAL A 102 -44.97 -1.68 32.10
C VAL A 102 -44.22 -0.61 32.90
N LEU A 103 -42.98 -0.88 33.29
CA LEU A 103 -42.16 0.09 34.03
C LEU A 103 -40.69 0.07 33.61
N VAL A 104 -40.04 1.21 33.78
CA VAL A 104 -38.59 1.37 33.60
C VAL A 104 -37.91 1.06 34.93
N LYS A 105 -37.11 0.00 34.97
CA LYS A 105 -36.28 -0.36 36.10
C LYS A 105 -34.89 0.23 35.89
N GLN A 106 -34.57 1.25 36.69
CA GLN A 106 -33.34 2.01 36.50
C GLN A 106 -32.13 1.23 36.99
N GLY A 107 -31.05 1.31 36.20
CA GLY A 107 -29.74 0.80 36.56
C GLY A 107 -29.00 1.67 37.55
N THR A 108 -27.81 1.22 37.91
CA THR A 108 -26.83 2.03 38.64
C THR A 108 -25.78 2.52 37.67
N PHE A 109 -25.32 3.77 37.84
CA PHE A 109 -24.22 4.32 37.06
C PHE A 109 -22.90 3.59 37.35
N ALA A 110 -22.21 3.14 36.30
CA ALA A 110 -20.93 2.45 36.40
C ALA A 110 -20.13 2.58 35.09
N SER A 111 -18.81 2.34 35.16
CA SER A 111 -17.97 2.23 33.96
C SER A 111 -18.36 1.02 33.10
N SER A 112 -18.64 -0.11 33.76
CA SER A 112 -19.19 -1.34 33.19
C SER A 112 -20.57 -1.60 33.80
N PRO A 113 -21.65 -1.04 33.22
CA PRO A 113 -22.99 -1.14 33.80
C PRO A 113 -23.56 -2.55 33.66
N ILE A 114 -24.36 -2.97 34.64
CA ILE A 114 -25.06 -4.25 34.66
C ILE A 114 -26.56 -3.97 34.70
N ALA A 115 -27.34 -4.67 33.89
CA ALA A 115 -28.79 -4.54 33.87
C ALA A 115 -29.41 -4.95 35.22
N PRO A 116 -30.40 -4.22 35.75
CA PRO A 116 -31.09 -4.55 36.98
C PRO A 116 -31.66 -5.98 37.00
N ALA A 117 -31.44 -6.69 38.10
CA ALA A 117 -31.99 -8.03 38.31
C ALA A 117 -33.54 -7.98 38.34
N LEU A 118 -34.19 -9.00 37.80
CA LEU A 118 -35.66 -9.12 37.85
C LEU A 118 -36.15 -9.46 39.26
N LYS A 119 -37.23 -8.81 39.68
CA LYS A 119 -37.94 -9.16 40.92
C LYS A 119 -38.92 -10.30 40.61
N ARG A 120 -38.71 -11.46 41.22
CA ARG A 120 -39.55 -12.66 41.07
C ARG A 120 -39.73 -13.32 42.44
N ASP A 121 -40.50 -12.66 43.29
CA ASP A 121 -40.78 -13.08 44.66
C ASP A 121 -42.30 -13.08 44.94
N ALA A 122 -42.70 -13.12 46.21
CA ALA A 122 -44.10 -13.17 46.60
C ALA A 122 -44.88 -11.88 46.29
N ASP A 123 -44.19 -10.74 46.20
CA ASP A 123 -44.81 -9.43 46.03
C ASP A 123 -44.92 -9.04 44.55
N ALA A 124 -43.94 -9.46 43.73
CA ALA A 124 -43.93 -9.12 42.32
C ALA A 124 -43.25 -10.19 41.47
N TYR A 125 -43.76 -10.33 40.24
CA TYR A 125 -43.16 -11.16 39.21
C TYR A 125 -42.89 -10.34 37.94
N GLU A 126 -41.62 -10.25 37.55
CA GLU A 126 -41.17 -9.44 36.43
C GLU A 126 -40.69 -10.26 35.22
N LEU A 127 -41.04 -9.77 34.02
CA LEU A 127 -40.51 -10.21 32.73
C LEU A 127 -39.79 -9.04 32.03
N ALA A 128 -38.60 -9.27 31.45
CA ALA A 128 -37.82 -8.22 30.78
C ALA A 128 -38.16 -8.09 29.29
N LEU A 129 -38.74 -6.97 28.87
CA LEU A 129 -39.02 -6.73 27.44
C LEU A 129 -37.75 -6.33 26.68
N ALA A 130 -36.98 -5.39 27.22
CA ALA A 130 -35.75 -4.91 26.60
C ALA A 130 -34.80 -4.28 27.62
N ASP A 131 -33.51 -4.29 27.29
CA ASP A 131 -32.48 -3.51 27.97
C ASP A 131 -32.13 -2.26 27.16
N ILE A 132 -31.98 -1.13 27.82
CA ILE A 132 -31.66 0.18 27.24
C ILE A 132 -30.28 0.58 27.74
N ALA A 133 -29.31 0.63 26.82
CA ALA A 133 -27.96 1.08 27.08
C ALA A 133 -27.89 2.61 27.05
N ILE A 134 -27.66 3.21 28.23
CA ILE A 134 -27.53 4.65 28.41
C ILE A 134 -26.05 4.95 28.60
N ASN A 135 -25.37 5.27 27.50
CA ASN A 135 -23.96 5.65 27.53
C ASN A 135 -23.81 7.07 28.11
N LYS A 136 -22.63 7.37 28.65
CA LYS A 136 -22.29 8.70 29.17
C LYS A 136 -22.57 9.80 28.13
N GLY A 137 -23.21 10.88 28.56
CA GLY A 137 -23.45 12.09 27.77
C GLY A 137 -24.41 11.93 26.57
N ILE A 138 -25.16 10.82 26.45
CA ILE A 138 -26.16 10.71 25.36
C ILE A 138 -27.35 11.64 25.61
N MET A 139 -27.90 12.20 24.54
CA MET A 139 -29.08 13.07 24.57
C MET A 139 -30.34 12.42 23.96
N SER A 140 -30.19 11.23 23.37
CA SER A 140 -31.27 10.51 22.71
C SER A 140 -31.00 9.00 22.74
N ILE A 141 -32.05 8.21 22.89
CA ILE A 141 -32.02 6.76 22.75
C ILE A 141 -32.30 6.41 21.29
N THR A 142 -31.37 5.69 20.65
CA THR A 142 -31.55 5.15 19.30
C THR A 142 -31.90 3.66 19.36
N GLN A 143 -32.37 3.07 18.26
CA GLN A 143 -32.70 1.63 18.25
C GLN A 143 -31.49 0.74 18.56
N ALA A 144 -30.26 1.19 18.25
CA ALA A 144 -29.03 0.47 18.57
C ALA A 144 -28.73 0.43 20.08
N ASN A 145 -29.33 1.33 20.87
CA ASN A 145 -29.24 1.31 22.33
C ASN A 145 -30.19 0.29 22.97
N ILE A 146 -31.13 -0.27 22.21
CA ILE A 146 -32.17 -1.19 22.71
C ILE A 146 -31.81 -2.62 22.35
N THR A 147 -31.66 -3.46 23.37
CA THR A 147 -31.51 -4.91 23.22
C THR A 147 -32.84 -5.59 23.53
N ASP A 148 -33.45 -6.25 22.54
CA ASP A 148 -34.72 -6.97 22.71
C ASP A 148 -34.50 -8.27 23.49
N LEU A 149 -35.26 -8.46 24.57
CA LEU A 149 -35.15 -9.61 25.47
C LEU A 149 -36.39 -10.52 25.42
N ARG A 150 -37.39 -10.21 24.58
CA ARG A 150 -38.66 -10.95 24.51
C ARG A 150 -38.45 -12.44 24.19
N LEU A 151 -37.49 -12.75 23.32
CA LEU A 151 -37.16 -14.13 22.92
C LEU A 151 -36.31 -14.88 23.96
N ASN A 152 -35.76 -14.20 24.97
CA ASN A 152 -34.94 -14.83 25.99
C ASN A 152 -35.82 -15.52 27.05
N LYS A 153 -35.87 -16.86 27.01
CA LYS A 153 -36.66 -17.70 27.92
C LYS A 153 -36.37 -17.47 29.41
N GLY A 154 -35.14 -17.10 29.78
CA GLY A 154 -34.77 -16.85 31.18
C GLY A 154 -35.34 -15.53 31.71
N LEU A 155 -35.55 -14.55 30.84
CA LEU A 155 -35.90 -13.17 31.21
C LEU A 155 -37.35 -12.81 30.90
N CYS A 156 -37.83 -13.08 29.68
CA CYS A 156 -39.22 -12.86 29.30
C CYS A 156 -39.82 -14.14 28.74
N GLY A 157 -39.30 -14.61 27.63
CA GLY A 157 -39.85 -15.75 26.90
C GLY A 157 -41.10 -15.38 26.12
N ILE A 158 -41.47 -16.30 25.23
CA ILE A 158 -42.68 -16.22 24.43
C ILE A 158 -43.75 -17.10 25.08
N VAL A 159 -44.98 -16.60 25.12
CA VAL A 159 -46.13 -17.40 25.58
C VAL A 159 -46.26 -18.62 24.70
N HIS A 160 -46.22 -19.80 25.32
CA HIS A 160 -46.48 -21.07 24.67
C HIS A 160 -47.53 -21.85 25.45
N GLY A 161 -48.43 -22.55 24.73
CA GLY A 161 -49.37 -23.49 25.32
C GLY A 161 -48.70 -24.83 25.62
N VAL A 162 -49.22 -25.59 26.58
CA VAL A 162 -48.81 -26.98 26.87
C VAL A 162 -49.61 -28.00 26.03
N VAL A 163 -50.79 -27.61 25.52
CA VAL A 163 -51.79 -28.56 24.98
C VAL A 163 -51.62 -28.90 23.49
N ASP A 164 -50.87 -28.11 22.71
CA ASP A 164 -50.39 -28.53 21.39
C ASP A 164 -48.90 -28.23 21.29
N GLN A 165 -48.10 -29.19 21.72
CA GLN A 165 -46.67 -29.20 21.40
C GLN A 165 -46.52 -29.63 19.94
N VAL A 166 -46.50 -28.67 19.02
CA VAL A 166 -45.60 -28.85 17.88
C VAL A 166 -44.21 -28.83 18.50
N ASP A 167 -43.60 -30.00 18.69
CA ASP A 167 -42.23 -30.12 19.18
C ASP A 167 -41.30 -29.38 18.20
N PRO A 168 -40.93 -28.12 18.48
CA PRO A 168 -40.12 -27.36 17.55
C PRO A 168 -38.66 -27.80 17.67
N THR A 169 -38.32 -28.73 18.57
CA THR A 169 -36.95 -29.26 18.74
C THR A 169 -36.49 -29.91 17.45
N ALA A 170 -37.36 -30.62 16.72
CA ALA A 170 -37.03 -31.18 15.43
C ALA A 170 -36.69 -30.09 14.39
N ILE A 171 -37.51 -29.03 14.30
CA ILE A 171 -37.31 -27.90 13.38
C ILE A 171 -36.10 -27.05 13.78
N PHE A 172 -35.91 -26.82 15.08
CA PHE A 172 -34.77 -26.07 15.63
C PHE A 172 -33.45 -26.83 15.43
N ASN A 173 -33.43 -28.14 15.68
CA ASN A 173 -32.27 -28.98 15.41
C ASN A 173 -31.95 -29.02 13.91
N GLN A 174 -32.97 -29.05 13.03
CA GLN A 174 -32.77 -28.94 11.58
C GLN A 174 -32.18 -27.59 11.19
N PHE A 175 -32.69 -26.49 11.75
CA PHE A 175 -32.17 -25.14 11.49
C PHE A 175 -30.74 -24.96 12.02
N GLU A 176 -30.45 -25.43 13.23
CA GLU A 176 -29.12 -25.37 13.82
C GLU A 176 -28.12 -26.22 13.02
N SER A 177 -28.52 -27.41 12.58
CA SER A 177 -27.72 -28.28 11.72
C SER A 177 -27.46 -27.65 10.36
N TRP A 178 -28.50 -27.08 9.72
CA TRP A 178 -28.37 -26.35 8.46
C TRP A 178 -27.43 -25.15 8.58
N TYR A 179 -27.56 -24.36 9.65
CA TYR A 179 -26.68 -23.21 9.91
C TYR A 179 -25.22 -23.65 10.11
N LYS A 180 -24.98 -24.69 10.93
CA LYS A 180 -23.64 -25.24 11.15
C LYS A 180 -23.01 -25.77 9.87
N GLN A 181 -23.76 -26.52 9.06
CA GLN A 181 -23.29 -27.03 7.76
C GLN A 181 -23.03 -25.92 6.76
N THR A 182 -23.95 -24.96 6.64
CA THR A 182 -23.78 -23.82 5.71
C THR A 182 -22.55 -23.00 6.08
N LYS A 183 -22.33 -22.73 7.38
CA LYS A 183 -21.13 -22.04 7.85
C LYS A 183 -19.87 -22.85 7.55
N ALA A 184 -19.86 -24.15 7.84
CA ALA A 184 -18.71 -25.01 7.56
C ALA A 184 -18.38 -25.10 6.06
N ASN A 185 -19.40 -25.18 5.20
CA ASN A 185 -19.23 -25.16 3.74
C ASN A 185 -18.69 -23.82 3.27
N TYR A 186 -19.22 -22.70 3.77
CA TYR A 186 -18.72 -21.37 3.43
C TYR A 186 -17.26 -21.18 3.86
N ASP A 187 -16.90 -21.62 5.08
CA ASP A 187 -15.54 -21.56 5.61
C ASP A 187 -14.58 -22.46 4.80
N ALA A 188 -15.05 -23.60 4.30
CA ALA A 188 -14.28 -24.48 3.41
C ALA A 188 -14.14 -23.89 2.00
N ASP A 189 -15.22 -23.39 1.41
CA ASP A 189 -15.25 -22.80 0.07
C ASP A 189 -14.35 -21.57 0.00
N ILE A 190 -14.38 -20.70 1.03
CA ILE A 190 -13.50 -19.52 1.05
C ILE A 190 -12.03 -19.92 1.20
N ALA A 191 -11.72 -20.98 1.96
CA ALA A 191 -10.37 -21.50 2.09
C ALA A 191 -9.86 -22.09 0.77
N ILE A 192 -10.69 -22.89 0.09
CA ILE A 192 -10.41 -23.47 -1.24
C ILE A 192 -10.19 -22.35 -2.26
N TRP A 193 -11.14 -21.42 -2.36
CA TRP A 193 -11.06 -20.29 -3.29
C TRP A 193 -9.79 -19.45 -3.05
N THR A 194 -9.44 -19.19 -1.79
CA THR A 194 -8.23 -18.43 -1.44
C THR A 194 -6.98 -19.18 -1.89
N GLN A 195 -6.93 -20.50 -1.68
CA GLN A 195 -5.81 -21.32 -2.10
C GLN A 195 -5.70 -21.38 -3.63
N GLU A 196 -6.80 -21.64 -4.34
CA GLU A 196 -6.84 -21.67 -5.80
C GLU A 196 -6.39 -20.34 -6.42
N LYS A 197 -6.83 -19.21 -5.85
CA LYS A 197 -6.41 -17.88 -6.33
C LYS A 197 -4.94 -17.61 -6.04
N LYS A 198 -4.43 -18.07 -4.89
CA LYS A 198 -3.02 -17.98 -4.56
C LYS A 198 -2.18 -18.80 -5.54
N ASP A 199 -2.55 -20.06 -5.79
CA ASP A 199 -1.82 -20.94 -6.70
C ASP A 199 -1.87 -20.43 -8.14
N ALA A 200 -3.02 -19.93 -8.59
CA ALA A 200 -3.16 -19.30 -9.90
C ALA A 200 -2.30 -18.04 -10.04
N PHE A 201 -2.22 -17.22 -9.00
CA PHE A 201 -1.35 -16.04 -8.97
C PHE A 201 0.13 -16.43 -8.98
N ASP A 202 0.54 -17.38 -8.14
CA ASP A 202 1.93 -17.85 -8.05
C ASP A 202 2.37 -18.48 -9.38
N LEU A 203 1.50 -19.23 -10.06
CA LEU A 203 1.73 -19.77 -11.40
C LEU A 203 1.83 -18.67 -12.48
N TRP A 204 0.92 -17.69 -12.46
CA TRP A 204 0.96 -16.56 -13.39
C TRP A 204 2.25 -15.76 -13.21
N TYR A 205 2.61 -15.46 -11.96
CA TYR A 205 3.83 -14.71 -11.62
C TYR A 205 5.06 -15.46 -12.11
N THR A 206 5.18 -16.74 -11.77
CA THR A 206 6.33 -17.56 -12.17
C THR A 206 6.44 -17.66 -13.68
N THR A 207 5.34 -17.93 -14.38
CA THR A 207 5.36 -18.05 -15.85
C THR A 207 5.72 -16.71 -16.50
N ASN A 208 4.96 -15.66 -16.23
CA ASN A 208 5.08 -14.41 -16.97
C ASN A 208 6.33 -13.62 -16.59
N VAL A 209 6.68 -13.57 -15.30
CA VAL A 209 7.86 -12.81 -14.85
C VAL A 209 9.15 -13.53 -15.23
N ASN A 210 9.22 -14.86 -15.14
CA ASN A 210 10.42 -15.59 -15.57
C ASN A 210 10.56 -15.57 -17.10
N GLU A 211 9.47 -15.74 -17.85
CA GLU A 211 9.53 -15.62 -19.32
C GLU A 211 9.95 -14.21 -19.75
N PHE A 212 9.38 -13.16 -19.13
CA PHE A 212 9.79 -11.79 -19.38
C PHE A 212 11.26 -11.58 -19.06
N THR A 213 11.71 -12.00 -17.88
CA THR A 213 13.10 -11.85 -17.42
C THR A 213 14.06 -12.56 -18.37
N ASN A 214 13.73 -13.78 -18.79
CA ASN A 214 14.54 -14.54 -19.74
C ASN A 214 14.61 -13.86 -21.11
N ARG A 215 13.47 -13.39 -21.63
CA ARG A 215 13.40 -12.65 -22.90
C ARG A 215 14.20 -11.35 -22.83
N PHE A 216 14.06 -10.61 -21.74
CA PHE A 216 14.78 -9.36 -21.51
C PHE A 216 16.28 -9.60 -21.42
N ASN A 217 16.72 -10.56 -20.60
CA ASN A 217 18.14 -10.88 -20.44
C ASN A 217 18.78 -11.33 -21.76
N ASN A 218 18.07 -12.18 -22.52
CA ASN A 218 18.53 -12.62 -23.83
C ASN A 218 18.63 -11.44 -24.83
N TRP A 219 17.58 -10.62 -24.93
CA TRP A 219 17.59 -9.41 -25.76
C TRP A 219 18.73 -8.47 -25.36
N PHE A 220 18.87 -8.17 -24.07
CA PHE A 220 19.87 -7.24 -23.56
C PHE A 220 21.29 -7.74 -23.85
N SER A 221 21.56 -9.03 -23.62
CA SER A 221 22.88 -9.63 -23.83
C SER A 221 23.28 -9.65 -25.31
N ASN A 222 22.35 -10.03 -26.19
CA ASN A 222 22.58 -10.05 -27.64
C ASN A 222 22.84 -8.64 -28.18
N ASN A 223 22.03 -7.65 -27.78
CA ASN A 223 22.22 -6.27 -28.25
C ASN A 223 23.51 -5.67 -27.72
N THR A 224 23.83 -5.87 -26.44
CA THR A 224 25.09 -5.37 -25.85
C THR A 224 26.31 -5.96 -26.56
N THR A 225 26.26 -7.26 -26.91
CA THR A 225 27.31 -7.93 -27.69
C THR A 225 27.41 -7.35 -29.10
N ASN A 226 26.29 -7.17 -29.80
CA ASN A 226 26.28 -6.61 -31.14
C ASN A 226 26.81 -5.17 -31.17
N TRP A 227 26.36 -4.31 -30.25
CA TRP A 227 26.86 -2.94 -30.14
C TRP A 227 28.36 -2.92 -29.83
N GLY A 228 28.86 -3.81 -28.96
CA GLY A 228 30.28 -3.94 -28.69
C GLY A 228 31.09 -4.30 -29.95
N ASN A 229 30.58 -5.23 -30.75
CA ASN A 229 31.21 -5.63 -32.02
C ASN A 229 31.14 -4.52 -33.07
N GLU A 230 29.99 -3.88 -33.23
CA GLU A 230 29.80 -2.75 -34.16
C GLU A 230 30.72 -1.58 -33.81
N PHE A 231 30.81 -1.23 -32.53
CA PHE A 231 31.72 -0.20 -32.04
C PHE A 231 33.18 -0.58 -32.30
N THR A 232 33.59 -1.81 -31.99
CA THR A 232 34.96 -2.27 -32.20
C THR A 232 35.32 -2.24 -33.69
N ASN A 233 34.43 -2.73 -34.56
CA ASN A 233 34.61 -2.69 -36.00
C ASN A 233 34.69 -1.25 -36.55
N TRP A 234 33.80 -0.36 -36.10
CA TRP A 234 33.86 1.05 -36.46
C TRP A 234 35.17 1.69 -36.01
N PHE A 235 35.58 1.45 -34.77
CA PHE A 235 36.79 2.00 -34.19
C PHE A 235 38.05 1.52 -34.91
N ASP A 236 38.14 0.23 -35.21
CA ASP A 236 39.27 -0.35 -35.94
C ASP A 236 39.29 0.09 -37.41
N ASN A 237 38.14 0.37 -38.03
CA ASN A 237 38.09 1.00 -39.36
C ASN A 237 38.68 2.41 -39.33
N ILE A 238 38.28 3.25 -38.37
CA ILE A 238 38.83 4.60 -38.21
C ILE A 238 40.34 4.55 -37.95
N LYS A 239 40.81 3.61 -37.11
CA LYS A 239 42.25 3.37 -36.94
C LYS A 239 42.91 3.03 -38.28
N GLY A 240 42.38 2.07 -39.02
CA GLY A 240 42.92 1.65 -40.31
C GLY A 240 42.98 2.78 -41.35
N GLN A 241 42.02 3.72 -41.33
CA GLN A 241 42.03 4.92 -42.19
C GLN A 241 43.10 5.94 -41.77
N LEU A 242 43.39 6.03 -40.47
CA LEU A 242 44.44 6.88 -39.95
C LEU A 242 45.82 6.23 -40.08
N GLU A 243 45.90 4.90 -40.05
CA GLU A 243 47.12 4.11 -40.26
C GLU A 243 47.53 4.11 -41.74
N GLY A 244 48.83 4.16 -42.02
CA GLY A 244 49.37 4.23 -43.38
C GLY A 244 49.74 5.65 -43.84
N ASP A 245 49.51 5.99 -45.11
CA ASP A 245 50.07 7.18 -45.78
C ASP A 245 49.58 8.49 -45.15
N ILE A 246 48.38 8.53 -44.54
CA ILE A 246 47.90 9.71 -43.81
C ILE A 246 48.63 9.89 -42.47
N ALA A 247 48.80 8.83 -41.65
CA ALA A 247 49.65 8.89 -40.45
C ALA A 247 51.11 9.17 -40.80
N ALA A 248 51.63 8.59 -41.88
CA ALA A 248 52.98 8.81 -42.35
C ALA A 248 53.17 10.26 -42.83
N ASN A 249 52.20 10.83 -43.55
CA ASN A 249 52.23 12.21 -44.04
C ASN A 249 52.01 13.22 -42.91
N LEU A 250 51.13 12.95 -41.92
CA LEU A 250 51.03 13.75 -40.69
C LEU A 250 52.33 13.69 -39.88
N THR A 251 52.95 12.50 -39.79
CA THR A 251 54.26 12.35 -39.15
C THR A 251 55.34 13.11 -39.91
N ALA A 252 55.34 13.05 -41.24
CA ALA A 252 56.26 13.80 -42.09
C ALA A 252 56.08 15.31 -41.93
N GLN A 253 54.84 15.82 -41.92
CA GLN A 253 54.53 17.24 -41.66
C GLN A 253 54.94 17.68 -40.25
N ILE A 254 54.80 16.82 -39.24
CA ILE A 254 55.29 17.10 -37.89
C ILE A 254 56.82 17.16 -37.87
N ILE A 255 57.51 16.22 -38.54
CA ILE A 255 58.97 16.23 -38.69
C ILE A 255 59.42 17.50 -39.44
N GLU A 256 58.69 17.91 -40.48
CA GLU A 256 58.97 19.12 -41.26
C GLU A 256 58.73 20.41 -40.46
N LEU A 257 57.70 20.46 -39.61
CA LEU A 257 57.47 21.56 -38.67
C LEU A 257 58.53 21.61 -37.57
N GLN A 258 59.04 20.46 -37.12
CA GLN A 258 60.16 20.39 -36.17
C GLN A 258 61.48 20.81 -36.83
N SER A 259 61.72 20.43 -38.09
CA SER A 259 62.92 20.81 -38.84
C SER A 259 62.89 22.29 -39.25
N THR A 260 61.74 22.89 -39.58
CA THR A 260 61.61 24.34 -39.78
C THR A 260 61.76 25.13 -38.48
N LYS A 261 61.37 24.57 -37.32
CA LYS A 261 61.77 25.12 -36.01
C LYS A 261 63.28 25.03 -35.76
N ALA A 262 63.94 23.97 -36.23
CA ALA A 262 65.40 23.82 -36.14
C ALA A 262 66.18 24.69 -37.15
N ASN A 263 65.63 24.89 -38.35
CA ASN A 263 66.18 25.68 -39.45
C ASN A 263 65.71 27.14 -39.43
N LYS A 264 65.34 27.67 -38.25
CA LYS A 264 65.20 29.10 -38.03
C LYS A 264 66.58 29.78 -37.97
N THR A 265 67.39 29.55 -39.00
CA THR A 265 68.75 30.08 -39.22
C THR A 265 68.73 31.59 -39.50
N GLU A 266 67.56 32.18 -39.81
CA GLU A 266 67.40 33.63 -39.92
C GLU A 266 67.67 34.39 -38.59
N LEU A 267 67.66 33.71 -37.45
CA LEU A 267 68.16 34.29 -36.18
C LEU A 267 69.68 34.14 -35.99
N VAL A 268 70.32 33.15 -36.62
CA VAL A 268 71.75 32.85 -36.47
C VAL A 268 72.62 33.63 -37.45
N VAL A 269 72.11 33.90 -38.66
CA VAL A 269 72.83 34.65 -39.72
C VAL A 269 73.05 36.12 -39.36
N VAL A 270 72.18 36.71 -38.53
CA VAL A 270 72.31 38.11 -38.07
C VAL A 270 73.41 38.25 -37.00
N GLU A 271 73.67 37.20 -36.20
CA GLU A 271 74.69 37.23 -35.14
C GLU A 271 76.08 36.82 -35.65
N GLU A 272 76.20 35.87 -36.58
CA GLU A 272 77.51 35.50 -37.15
C GLU A 272 78.05 36.53 -38.15
N GLY A 273 77.18 37.24 -38.88
CA GLY A 273 77.57 38.32 -39.80
C GLY A 273 78.14 39.57 -39.11
N LEU A 274 77.78 39.79 -37.84
CA LEU A 274 78.29 40.91 -37.03
C LEU A 274 79.59 40.57 -36.29
N ALA A 275 79.86 39.28 -36.05
CA ALA A 275 81.05 38.81 -35.32
C ALA A 275 82.30 38.61 -36.20
N ASN A 276 82.15 38.44 -37.53
CA ASN A 276 83.26 38.14 -38.46
C ASN A 276 83.65 39.29 -39.39
N HIS A 277 83.16 40.52 -39.17
CA HIS A 277 83.60 41.69 -39.95
C HIS A 277 84.94 42.24 -39.41
N GLU A 278 86.07 41.78 -39.99
CA GLU A 278 87.39 42.35 -39.71
C GLU A 278 87.57 43.73 -40.36
N ILE A 279 87.30 44.80 -39.62
CA ILE A 279 87.64 46.17 -40.06
C ILE A 279 89.16 46.38 -39.93
N LYS A 280 89.95 46.06 -40.96
CA LYS A 280 91.39 46.39 -41.03
C LYS A 280 91.62 47.66 -41.87
N LYS A 281 91.99 48.76 -41.20
CA LYS A 281 92.38 50.03 -41.86
C LYS A 281 93.80 49.93 -42.42
N ALA A 282 94.04 50.50 -43.61
CA ALA A 282 95.35 50.51 -44.25
C ALA A 282 96.40 51.26 -43.41
N THR A 283 97.65 50.78 -43.43
CA THR A 283 98.81 51.45 -42.80
C THR A 283 99.89 51.74 -43.85
N GLN A 284 100.91 52.54 -43.52
CA GLN A 284 101.99 52.88 -44.47
C GLN A 284 102.72 51.66 -45.06
N ASN A 285 102.74 50.53 -44.36
CA ASN A 285 103.49 49.33 -44.74
C ASN A 285 102.59 48.09 -44.96
N SER A 286 101.27 48.27 -45.01
CA SER A 286 100.33 47.17 -45.23
C SER A 286 99.07 47.65 -45.95
N TYR A 287 98.87 47.11 -47.16
CA TYR A 287 97.65 47.24 -47.94
C TYR A 287 96.51 46.48 -47.23
N GLY A 288 95.36 47.14 -47.06
CA GLY A 288 94.13 46.48 -46.58
C GLY A 288 93.54 45.52 -47.62
N HIS A 289 92.38 44.94 -47.32
CA HIS A 289 91.73 43.97 -48.21
C HIS A 289 91.37 44.58 -49.59
N ILE A 290 91.93 44.03 -50.67
CA ILE A 290 91.55 44.25 -52.07
C ILE A 290 90.68 43.06 -52.53
N ARG A 291 89.72 43.28 -53.42
CA ARG A 291 88.83 42.21 -53.92
C ARG A 291 89.57 41.30 -54.92
N LEU A 292 89.29 40.00 -54.85
CA LEU A 292 89.93 38.95 -55.66
C LEU A 292 89.70 39.08 -57.18
N SER A 293 88.77 39.94 -57.62
CA SER A 293 88.53 40.27 -59.03
C SER A 293 89.71 40.96 -59.71
N ASP A 294 90.66 41.48 -58.93
CA ASP A 294 91.71 42.38 -59.40
C ASP A 294 93.07 41.66 -59.56
N ILE A 295 93.11 40.32 -59.53
CA ILE A 295 94.33 39.49 -59.70
C ILE A 295 94.26 38.70 -61.03
N PRO A 296 95.08 39.00 -62.06
CA PRO A 296 95.11 38.23 -63.31
C PRO A 296 95.71 36.83 -63.13
N LYS A 297 95.08 35.78 -63.68
CA LYS A 297 95.58 34.38 -63.62
C LYS A 297 96.57 34.09 -64.77
N PRO A 298 97.71 33.39 -64.53
CA PRO A 298 98.77 33.22 -65.53
C PRO A 298 98.59 31.94 -66.36
N TYR A 299 97.91 32.02 -67.51
CA TYR A 299 97.87 30.95 -68.51
C TYR A 299 98.37 31.47 -69.87
N ILE A 300 98.98 30.59 -70.66
CA ILE A 300 99.44 30.89 -72.02
C ILE A 300 98.70 29.93 -72.96
N ALA A 301 98.04 30.46 -73.98
CA ALA A 301 97.34 29.69 -75.01
C ALA A 301 98.27 29.42 -76.20
N ASP A 302 98.17 28.23 -76.79
CA ASP A 302 98.84 27.90 -78.06
C ASP A 302 97.92 28.23 -79.23
N ASP A 303 98.29 29.25 -80.01
CA ASP A 303 97.51 29.77 -81.14
C ASP A 303 97.34 28.75 -82.29
N SER A 304 98.14 27.68 -82.32
CA SER A 304 98.10 26.67 -83.38
C SER A 304 97.23 25.45 -83.06
N THR A 305 97.09 25.11 -81.79
CA THR A 305 96.33 23.95 -81.31
C THR A 305 95.07 24.33 -80.53
N GLY A 306 95.00 25.56 -80.03
CA GLY A 306 93.93 26.07 -79.17
C GLY A 306 94.04 25.64 -77.72
N ASP A 307 95.10 24.93 -77.35
CA ASP A 307 95.27 24.36 -76.02
C ASP A 307 95.83 25.41 -75.03
N ASN A 308 95.34 25.38 -73.78
CA ASN A 308 95.85 26.23 -72.70
C ASN A 308 96.91 25.52 -71.86
N TYR A 309 98.01 26.22 -71.59
CA TYR A 309 99.12 25.72 -70.79
C TYR A 309 99.25 26.56 -69.52
N LYS A 310 99.36 25.86 -68.39
CA LYS A 310 99.89 26.46 -67.16
C LYS A 310 101.40 26.38 -67.24
N TRP A 311 102.06 27.47 -66.88
CA TRP A 311 103.52 27.51 -66.83
C TRP A 311 103.99 27.50 -65.37
N GLY A 312 105.11 26.83 -65.12
CA GLY A 312 105.75 26.75 -63.81
C GLY A 312 107.26 26.60 -63.95
N ILE A 313 107.98 26.67 -62.83
CA ILE A 313 109.42 26.46 -62.77
C ILE A 313 109.70 25.35 -61.77
N GLU A 314 110.32 24.26 -62.20
CA GLU A 314 110.70 23.13 -61.35
C GLU A 314 112.15 22.74 -61.64
N ASN A 315 112.95 22.56 -60.57
CA ASN A 315 114.39 22.32 -60.64
C ASN A 315 115.16 23.33 -61.51
N GLY A 316 114.71 24.59 -61.52
CA GLY A 316 115.32 25.69 -62.28
C GLY A 316 115.01 25.69 -63.78
N MET A 317 114.20 24.75 -64.26
CA MET A 317 113.72 24.72 -65.64
C MET A 317 112.24 25.09 -65.72
N VAL A 318 111.89 25.91 -66.71
CA VAL A 318 110.50 26.24 -66.99
C VAL A 318 109.84 25.02 -67.63
N TYR A 319 108.69 24.63 -67.12
CA TYR A 319 107.85 23.62 -67.76
C TYR A 319 106.49 24.22 -68.14
N LEU A 320 105.95 23.69 -69.23
CA LEU A 320 104.60 23.96 -69.70
C LEU A 320 103.83 22.64 -69.58
N GLU A 321 102.76 22.65 -68.80
CA GLU A 321 101.88 21.51 -68.66
C GLU A 321 100.55 21.86 -69.32
N LYS A 322 100.17 21.06 -70.33
CA LYS A 322 98.89 21.22 -71.01
C LYS A 322 97.79 21.02 -69.98
N VAL A 323 96.96 22.04 -69.78
CA VAL A 323 95.79 21.96 -68.91
C VAL A 323 94.71 21.27 -69.74
N ALA A 324 94.43 19.99 -69.42
CA ALA A 324 93.24 19.34 -69.95
C ALA A 324 92.01 20.10 -69.45
N GLU A 325 91.12 20.46 -70.38
CA GLU A 325 89.89 21.24 -70.12
C GLU A 325 89.01 20.65 -69.02
#